data_AF-A0AAN7K4S4-F1
#
_entry.id   AF-A0AAN7K4S4-F1
#
_cell.length_a   1.000
_cell.length_b   1.000
_cell.length_c   1.000
_cell.angle_alpha   90.00
_cell.angle_beta   90.00
_cell.angle_gamma   90.00
#
_symmetry.space_group_name_H-M   'P 1'
#
loop_
_entity.id
_entity.type
_entity.pdbx_description
1 polymer ?
#
loop_
_entity_poly.entity_id
_entity_poly.type
_entity_poly.pdbx_seq_one_letter_code
_entity_poly.pdbx_strand_id
1 'polypeptide(L)'
;MLGLTERVFHSTLSEREAEEQVIEFVKRHAGTYKPLLAGNSVYMDFLFLKKYMPDLASLFSHVLVDVSSVKTLCIRWYPKDQKNLPSKENKHRAMDDIRESITELRYYKENIFKSRLKK
;
A
#
# COMPACT_ATOMS: atom_id res chain seq x y z
N MET A 1 10.51 9.61 22.23
CA MET A 1 9.87 10.48 21.22
C MET A 1 10.94 11.02 20.25
N LEU A 2 11.77 10.13 19.70
CA LEU A 2 12.78 10.41 18.68
C LEU A 2 12.51 9.41 17.56
N GLY A 3 11.71 9.81 16.57
CA GLY A 3 11.05 8.91 15.62
C GLY A 3 11.42 9.21 14.18
N LEU A 4 10.46 9.61 13.37
CA LEU A 4 10.71 9.99 11.97
C LEU A 4 11.36 11.37 11.83
N THR A 5 10.91 12.36 12.62
CA THR A 5 11.37 13.76 12.52
C THR A 5 12.89 13.90 12.66
N GLU A 6 13.47 13.26 13.68
CA GLU A 6 14.92 13.27 13.90
C GLU A 6 15.67 12.66 12.70
N ARG A 7 15.16 11.54 12.16
CA ARG A 7 15.76 10.89 10.99
C ARG A 7 15.70 11.76 9.73
N VAL A 8 14.66 12.61 9.60
CA VAL A 8 14.57 13.57 8.49
C VAL A 8 15.63 14.66 8.63
N PHE A 9 15.85 15.19 9.84
CA PHE A 9 16.89 16.20 10.07
C PHE A 9 18.30 15.69 9.77
N HIS A 10 18.58 14.42 10.06
CA HIS A 10 19.88 13.79 9.76
C HIS A 10 19.95 13.10 8.40
N SER A 11 18.89 13.16 7.59
CA SER A 11 18.87 12.51 6.28
C SER A 11 19.75 13.28 5.30
N THR A 12 20.68 12.57 4.66
CA THR A 12 21.47 13.10 3.54
C THR A 12 20.85 12.77 2.18
N LEU A 13 19.75 12.02 2.18
CA LEU A 13 19.08 11.57 0.95
C LEU A 13 18.13 12.65 0.44
N SER A 14 18.35 13.09 -0.80
CA SER A 14 17.44 13.99 -1.50
C SER A 14 16.20 13.25 -2.02
N GLU A 15 15.14 14.01 -2.33
CA GLU A 15 13.92 13.48 -2.95
C GLU A 15 14.21 12.76 -4.27
N ARG A 16 15.13 13.29 -5.09
CA ARG A 16 15.50 12.69 -6.37
C ARG A 16 16.23 11.36 -6.21
N GLU A 17 17.20 11.30 -5.30
CA GLU A 17 17.92 10.05 -5.03
C GLU A 17 17.00 8.98 -4.46
N ALA A 18 16.03 9.37 -3.61
CA ALA A 18 15.01 8.46 -3.11
C ALA A 18 14.11 7.94 -4.25
N GLU A 19 13.67 8.81 -5.15
CA GLU A 19 12.88 8.42 -6.33
C GLU A 19 13.62 7.40 -7.20
N GLU A 20 14.89 7.66 -7.53
CA GLU A 20 15.70 6.79 -8.39
C GLU A 20 15.91 5.41 -7.78
N GLN A 21 16.21 5.34 -6.47
CA GLN A 21 16.35 4.06 -5.77
C GLN A 21 15.07 3.22 -5.80
N VAL A 22 13.90 3.87 -5.62
CA VAL A 22 12.62 3.17 -5.68
C VAL A 22 12.27 2.75 -7.10
N ILE A 23 12.56 3.58 -8.12
CA ILE A 23 12.39 3.22 -9.53
C ILE A 23 13.22 1.97 -9.87
N GLU A 24 14.49 1.92 -9.46
CA GLU A 24 15.34 0.76 -9.69
C GLU A 24 14.76 -0.50 -9.02
N PHE A 25 14.33 -0.36 -7.76
CA PHE A 25 13.66 -1.43 -7.03
C PHE A 25 12.41 -1.94 -7.79
N VAL A 26 11.52 -1.05 -8.21
CA VAL A 26 10.29 -1.41 -8.93
C VAL A 26 10.62 -2.10 -10.25
N LYS A 27 11.54 -1.55 -11.05
CA LYS A 27 11.94 -2.12 -12.35
C LYS A 27 12.52 -3.53 -12.21
N ARG A 28 13.32 -3.79 -11.16
CA ARG A 28 13.89 -5.12 -10.90
C ARG A 28 12.81 -6.17 -10.57
N HIS A 29 11.68 -5.79 -9.99
CA HIS A 29 10.65 -6.73 -9.52
C HIS A 29 9.41 -6.82 -10.42
N ALA A 30 9.06 -5.77 -11.16
CA ALA A 30 7.84 -5.73 -11.97
C ALA A 30 7.92 -6.53 -13.28
N GLY A 31 9.12 -6.83 -13.76
CA GLY A 31 9.31 -7.56 -15.03
C GLY A 31 8.74 -6.76 -16.21
N THR A 32 7.89 -7.39 -17.02
CA THR A 32 7.37 -6.81 -18.29
C THR A 32 5.98 -6.18 -18.19
N TYR A 33 5.27 -6.33 -17.07
CA TYR A 33 3.92 -5.78 -16.93
C TYR A 33 3.93 -4.47 -16.14
N LYS A 34 2.89 -3.65 -16.36
CA LYS A 34 2.71 -2.39 -15.64
C LYS A 34 2.14 -2.68 -14.25
N PRO A 35 2.90 -2.43 -13.15
CA PRO A 35 2.44 -2.76 -11.81
C PRO A 35 1.26 -1.88 -11.36
N LEU A 36 0.42 -2.43 -10.47
CA LEU A 36 -0.61 -1.69 -9.76
C LEU A 36 -0.09 -1.29 -8.38
N LEU A 37 -0.33 -0.04 -7.99
CA LEU A 37 -0.05 0.39 -6.63
C LEU A 37 -1.16 -0.10 -5.69
N ALA A 38 -0.78 -0.61 -4.52
CA ALA A 38 -1.68 -1.24 -3.56
C ALA A 38 -1.37 -0.80 -2.13
N GLY A 39 -2.41 -0.61 -1.31
CA GLY A 39 -2.26 -0.20 0.08
C GLY A 39 -3.57 0.31 0.68
N ASN A 40 -3.57 0.65 1.97
CA ASN A 40 -4.69 1.34 2.61
C ASN A 40 -4.70 2.82 2.21
N SER A 41 -5.81 3.30 1.65
CA SER A 41 -5.98 4.71 1.28
C SER A 41 -4.89 5.20 0.30
N VAL A 42 -4.38 4.27 -0.51
CA VAL A 42 -3.19 4.43 -1.36
C VAL A 42 -3.34 5.49 -2.45
N TYR A 43 -4.58 5.91 -2.74
CA TYR A 43 -4.83 7.04 -3.60
C TYR A 43 -4.14 8.32 -3.11
N MET A 44 -4.08 8.54 -1.79
CA MET A 44 -3.38 9.69 -1.23
C MET A 44 -1.88 9.61 -1.50
N ASP A 45 -1.26 8.45 -1.27
CA ASP A 45 0.15 8.23 -1.58
C ASP A 45 0.43 8.47 -3.07
N PHE A 46 -0.46 7.98 -3.95
CA PHE A 46 -0.29 8.17 -5.39
C PHE A 46 -0.37 9.64 -5.81
N LEU A 47 -1.21 10.46 -5.16
CA LEU A 47 -1.24 11.90 -5.40
C LEU A 47 0.07 12.58 -4.99
N PHE A 48 0.66 12.17 -3.86
CA PHE A 48 1.98 12.66 -3.44
C PHE A 48 3.07 12.26 -4.45
N LEU A 49 3.09 11.01 -4.90
CA LEU A 49 4.02 10.56 -5.93
C LEU A 49 3.86 11.37 -7.22
N LYS A 50 2.64 11.60 -7.70
CA LYS A 50 2.42 12.41 -8.91
C LYS A 50 2.98 13.82 -8.82
N LYS A 51 3.01 14.41 -7.61
CA LYS A 51 3.50 15.77 -7.39
C LYS A 51 5.01 15.84 -7.20
N TYR A 52 5.56 14.93 -6.40
CA TYR A 52 6.94 15.01 -5.91
C TYR A 52 7.88 13.97 -6.56
N MET A 53 7.33 12.87 -7.07
CA MET A 53 8.09 11.77 -7.71
C MET A 53 7.38 11.32 -9.02
N PRO A 54 7.27 12.21 -10.03
CA PRO A 54 6.48 11.95 -11.23
C PRO A 54 7.05 10.82 -12.10
N ASP A 55 8.37 10.62 -12.12
CA ASP A 55 9.00 9.54 -12.89
C ASP A 55 8.63 8.18 -12.28
N LEU A 56 8.64 8.09 -10.95
CA LEU A 56 8.16 6.90 -10.24
C LEU A 56 6.66 6.68 -10.46
N ALA A 57 5.85 7.74 -10.34
CA ALA A 57 4.41 7.65 -10.55
C ALA A 57 4.04 7.12 -11.95
N SER A 58 4.86 7.46 -12.97
CA SER A 58 4.64 7.04 -14.37
C SER A 58 4.71 5.52 -14.57
N LEU A 59 5.42 4.81 -13.70
CA LEU A 59 5.57 3.35 -13.75
C LEU A 59 4.26 2.62 -13.42
N PHE A 60 3.37 3.23 -12.64
CA PHE A 60 2.15 2.60 -12.16
C PHE A 60 0.94 2.89 -13.04
N SER A 61 -0.02 1.97 -13.06
CA SER A 61 -1.33 2.23 -13.67
C SER A 61 -2.12 3.29 -12.90
N HIS A 62 -3.08 3.93 -13.56
CA HIS A 62 -4.06 4.77 -12.88
C HIS A 62 -5.04 3.93 -12.03
N VAL A 63 -5.14 2.62 -12.32
CA VAL A 63 -5.90 1.67 -11.52
C VAL A 63 -5.12 1.33 -10.26
N LEU A 64 -5.78 1.46 -9.11
CA LEU A 64 -5.19 1.22 -7.79
C LEU A 64 -5.92 0.06 -7.09
N VAL A 65 -5.20 -0.66 -6.24
CA VAL A 65 -5.80 -1.65 -5.32
C VAL A 65 -5.87 -1.03 -3.93
N ASP A 66 -6.99 -0.34 -3.65
CA ASP A 66 -7.20 0.33 -2.37
C ASP A 66 -7.91 -0.58 -1.35
N VAL A 67 -7.17 -0.98 -0.32
CA VAL A 67 -7.64 -1.86 0.75
C VAL A 67 -8.74 -1.18 1.59
N SER A 68 -8.69 0.15 1.74
CA SER A 68 -9.69 0.92 2.50
C SER A 68 -11.06 0.91 1.80
N SER A 69 -11.10 0.80 0.47
CA SER A 69 -12.35 0.62 -0.26
C SER A 69 -12.98 -0.74 0.06
N VAL A 70 -12.18 -1.80 0.04
CA VAL A 70 -12.65 -3.16 0.37
C VAL A 70 -13.12 -3.24 1.83
N LYS A 71 -12.38 -2.62 2.76
CA LYS A 71 -12.79 -2.47 4.16
C LYS A 71 -14.16 -1.84 4.31
N THR A 72 -14.38 -0.73 3.62
CA THR A 72 -15.63 0.03 3.66
C THR A 72 -16.82 -0.82 3.18
N LEU A 73 -16.61 -1.64 2.14
CA LEU A 73 -17.59 -2.61 1.65
C LEU A 73 -17.81 -3.76 2.65
N CYS A 74 -16.75 -4.32 3.22
CA CYS A 74 -16.82 -5.38 4.23
C CYS A 74 -17.69 -4.95 5.43
N ILE A 75 -17.47 -3.74 5.96
CA ILE A 75 -18.21 -3.21 7.11
C ILE A 75 -19.71 -3.10 6.80
N ARG A 76 -20.08 -2.70 5.57
CA ARG A 76 -21.48 -2.47 5.18
C ARG A 76 -22.21 -3.74 4.78
N TRP A 77 -21.54 -4.61 4.03
CA TRP A 77 -22.17 -5.78 3.43
C TRP A 77 -21.99 -7.05 4.27
N TYR A 78 -20.95 -7.10 5.10
CA TYR A 78 -20.54 -8.25 5.90
C TYR A 78 -20.25 -7.85 7.37
N PRO A 79 -21.23 -7.30 8.11
CA PRO A 79 -21.02 -6.76 9.45
C PRO A 79 -20.60 -7.82 10.49
N LYS A 80 -20.88 -9.12 10.24
CA LYS A 80 -20.44 -10.22 11.11
C LYS A 80 -18.93 -10.47 10.96
N ASP A 81 -18.44 -10.44 9.73
CA ASP A 81 -17.02 -10.64 9.38
C ASP A 81 -16.14 -9.47 9.79
N GLN A 82 -16.71 -8.28 10.03
CA GLN A 82 -15.97 -7.16 10.58
C GLN A 82 -15.35 -7.48 11.95
N LYS A 83 -16.04 -8.28 12.78
CA LYS A 83 -15.58 -8.55 14.16
C LYS A 83 -14.29 -9.35 14.23
N ASN A 84 -13.93 -10.08 13.17
CA ASN A 84 -12.72 -10.88 13.10
C ASN A 84 -11.60 -10.17 12.33
N LEU A 85 -11.75 -8.87 12.04
CA LEU A 85 -10.69 -8.11 11.37
C LEU A 85 -9.42 -8.09 12.23
N PRO A 86 -8.24 -8.29 11.61
CA PRO A 86 -6.98 -8.16 12.31
C PRO A 86 -6.87 -6.78 12.96
N SER A 87 -6.50 -6.73 14.24
CA SER A 87 -6.17 -5.47 14.91
C SER A 87 -4.90 -4.88 14.29
N LYS A 88 -4.94 -3.61 13.91
CA LYS A 88 -3.73 -2.88 13.50
C LYS A 88 -2.89 -2.56 14.72
N GLU A 89 -1.62 -2.93 14.69
CA GLU A 89 -0.68 -2.60 15.76
C GLU A 89 -0.22 -1.14 15.67
N ASN A 90 -0.45 -0.47 14.52
CA ASN A 90 -0.15 0.95 14.27
C ASN A 90 1.28 1.31 14.70
N LYS A 91 2.26 0.53 14.29
CA LYS A 91 3.67 0.73 14.63
C LYS A 91 4.31 1.95 13.95
N HIS A 92 3.52 2.69 13.13
CA HIS A 92 3.88 3.97 12.50
C HIS A 92 5.19 3.94 11.70
N ARG A 93 5.50 2.79 11.10
CA ARG A 93 6.60 2.65 10.14
C ARG A 93 6.06 2.10 8.83
N ALA A 94 6.48 2.71 7.73
CA ALA A 94 6.00 2.38 6.39
C ALA A 94 6.00 0.87 6.08
N MET A 95 7.08 0.15 6.41
CA MET A 95 7.17 -1.29 6.16
C MET A 95 6.18 -2.11 7.00
N ASP A 96 5.94 -1.70 8.23
CA ASP A 96 4.99 -2.38 9.12
C ASP A 96 3.55 -2.11 8.64
N ASP A 97 3.25 -0.87 8.24
CA ASP A 97 1.95 -0.48 7.66
C ASP A 97 1.65 -1.20 6.33
N ILE A 98 2.67 -1.45 5.49
CA ILE A 98 2.55 -2.26 4.26
C ILE A 98 2.17 -3.70 4.60
N ARG A 99 2.83 -4.32 5.60
CA ARG A 99 2.53 -5.70 6.02
C ARG A 99 1.12 -5.83 6.59
N GLU A 100 0.68 -4.84 7.36
CA GLU A 100 -0.69 -4.78 7.87
C GLU A 100 -1.70 -4.66 6.72
N SER A 101 -1.44 -3.79 5.73
CA SER A 101 -2.30 -3.63 4.54
C SER A 101 -2.45 -4.94 3.76
N ILE A 102 -1.35 -5.69 3.57
CA ILE A 102 -1.36 -7.00 2.90
C ILE A 102 -2.18 -8.02 3.70
N THR A 103 -2.03 -8.03 5.03
CA THR A 103 -2.74 -8.95 5.92
C THR A 103 -4.24 -8.66 5.93
N GLU A 104 -4.63 -7.38 5.98
CA GLU A 104 -6.03 -6.93 5.90
C GLU A 104 -6.66 -7.33 4.55
N LEU A 105 -5.96 -7.13 3.42
CA LEU A 105 -6.46 -7.55 2.11
C LEU A 105 -6.56 -9.08 1.96
N ARG A 106 -5.63 -9.82 2.55
CA ARG A 106 -5.68 -11.30 2.56
C ARG A 106 -6.91 -11.78 3.31
N TYR A 107 -7.19 -11.19 4.47
CA TYR A 107 -8.41 -11.48 5.24
C TYR A 107 -9.67 -11.26 4.39
N TYR A 108 -9.79 -10.13 3.69
CA TYR A 108 -10.95 -9.88 2.83
C TYR A 108 -11.07 -10.93 1.72
N LYS A 109 -9.96 -11.25 1.05
CA LYS A 109 -9.93 -12.25 -0.01
C LYS A 109 -10.43 -13.62 0.45
N GLU A 110 -10.15 -14.00 1.69
CA GLU A 110 -10.53 -15.31 2.25
C GLU A 110 -11.97 -15.36 2.77
N ASN A 111 -12.51 -14.23 3.25
CA ASN A 111 -13.79 -14.23 3.97
C ASN A 111 -14.97 -13.65 3.18
N ILE A 112 -14.75 -12.63 2.33
CA ILE A 112 -15.86 -11.92 1.66
C ILE A 112 -15.89 -12.06 0.14
N PHE A 113 -14.78 -12.50 -0.48
CA PHE A 113 -14.75 -12.80 -1.90
C PHE A 113 -15.13 -14.26 -2.15
N LYS A 114 -15.74 -14.52 -3.32
CA LYS A 114 -16.04 -15.89 -3.74
C LYS A 114 -14.75 -16.72 -3.78
N SER A 115 -14.78 -17.87 -3.11
CA SER A 115 -13.70 -18.84 -3.21
C SER A 115 -13.47 -19.20 -4.68
N ARG A 116 -12.19 -19.24 -5.09
CA ARG A 116 -11.83 -19.82 -6.38
C ARG A 116 -12.14 -21.31 -6.29
N LEU A 117 -13.24 -21.73 -6.91
CA LEU A 117 -13.49 -23.14 -7.19
C LEU A 117 -12.23 -23.69 -7.88
N LYS A 118 -11.59 -24.70 -7.26
CA LYS A 118 -10.62 -25.52 -7.98
C LYS A 118 -11.42 -26.23 -9.08
N LYS A 119 -11.30 -25.75 -10.32
CA LYS A 119 -11.62 -26.56 -11.50
C LYS A 119 -10.48 -27.55 -11.72
#